data_AF-A0A9X0WGS5-F1
#
_entry.id   AF-A0A9X0WGS5-F1
#
_cell.length_a   1.000
_cell.length_b   1.000
_cell.length_c   1.000
_cell.angle_alpha   90.00
_cell.angle_beta   90.00
_cell.angle_gamma   90.00
#
_symmetry.space_group_name_H-M   'P 1'
#
loop_
_entity.id
_entity.type
_entity.pdbx_description
1 polymer ?
#
loop_
_entity_poly.entity_id
_entity_poly.type
_entity_poly.pdbx_seq_one_letter_code
_entity_poly.pdbx_strand_id
1 'polypeptide(L)'
;MALIFVIGVVLLTGCASAPPPPAKPLDACAIFQERPSWYRAAKRAEQRWGTPIGIQLAIIQAESSFRHDARPPGRVSSAFGYPQAIDGTWEWYREQTGHRRAKRTNFSHAVDFVGWYTDVTERTLGIPKNDGYRQYLAYHEGHRGFQRGTYRQKAWLMRVARRVDRQAQTYAMQLRGCRR
;
A
#
# COMPACT_ATOMS: atom_id res chain seq x y z
N MET A 1 -28.88 11.80 -55.42
CA MET A 1 -29.25 12.11 -54.02
C MET A 1 -28.21 11.46 -53.12
N ALA A 2 -27.24 12.23 -52.62
CA ALA A 2 -26.23 11.71 -51.69
C ALA A 2 -26.66 12.06 -50.26
N LEU A 3 -27.03 11.04 -49.48
CA LEU A 3 -27.40 11.18 -48.08
C LEU A 3 -26.11 11.16 -47.24
N ILE A 4 -25.74 12.31 -46.67
CA ILE A 4 -24.64 12.39 -45.70
C ILE A 4 -25.18 11.96 -44.33
N PHE A 5 -24.76 10.79 -43.87
CA PHE A 5 -25.08 10.30 -42.52
C PHE A 5 -24.04 10.88 -41.54
N VAL A 6 -24.42 11.95 -40.83
CA VAL A 6 -23.62 12.51 -39.73
C VAL A 6 -23.81 11.61 -38.51
N ILE A 7 -22.85 10.74 -38.25
CA ILE A 7 -22.78 9.95 -37.01
C ILE A 7 -22.28 10.88 -35.90
N GLY A 8 -23.19 11.30 -35.03
CA GLY A 8 -22.88 12.05 -33.81
C GLY A 8 -22.14 11.18 -32.81
N VAL A 9 -20.88 11.49 -32.54
CA VAL A 9 -20.10 10.88 -31.45
C VAL A 9 -20.56 11.52 -30.14
N VAL A 10 -21.40 10.80 -29.39
CA VAL A 10 -21.74 11.15 -28.01
C VAL A 10 -20.56 10.78 -27.12
N LEU A 11 -19.72 11.76 -26.80
CA LEU A 11 -18.67 11.60 -25.79
C LEU A 11 -19.32 11.57 -24.40
N LEU A 12 -19.57 10.37 -23.87
CA LEU A 12 -19.88 10.18 -22.45
C LEU A 12 -18.62 10.48 -21.63
N THR A 13 -18.50 11.73 -21.16
CA THR A 13 -17.52 12.13 -20.15
C THR A 13 -17.95 11.59 -18.79
N GLY A 14 -17.72 10.29 -18.57
CA GLY A 14 -17.81 9.73 -17.23
C GLY A 14 -16.71 10.32 -16.36
N CYS A 15 -17.07 11.20 -15.42
CA CYS A 15 -16.19 11.58 -14.32
C CYS A 15 -15.91 10.33 -13.46
N ALA A 16 -14.87 9.57 -13.81
CA ALA A 16 -14.35 8.50 -12.98
C ALA A 16 -13.66 9.13 -11.76
N SER A 17 -14.44 9.51 -10.76
CA SER A 17 -13.90 9.90 -9.45
C SER A 17 -13.20 8.69 -8.83
N ALA A 18 -12.00 8.92 -8.28
CA ALA A 18 -11.29 7.87 -7.57
C ALA A 18 -12.14 7.37 -6.40
N PRO A 19 -12.17 6.05 -6.14
CA PRO A 19 -13.01 5.50 -5.08
C PRO A 19 -12.57 6.05 -3.72
N PRO A 20 -13.53 6.39 -2.83
CA PRO A 20 -13.20 6.81 -1.47
C PRO A 20 -12.53 5.68 -0.68
N PRO A 21 -11.87 5.98 0.46
CA PRO A 21 -11.40 4.95 1.39
C PRO A 21 -12.52 3.96 1.79
N PRO A 22 -12.18 2.70 2.12
CA PRO A 22 -13.18 1.71 2.52
C PRO A 22 -14.02 2.17 3.70
N ALA A 23 -15.31 1.84 3.69
CA ALA A 23 -16.26 2.28 4.72
C ALA A 23 -15.93 1.70 6.11
N LYS A 24 -15.37 0.48 6.15
CA LYS A 24 -14.95 -0.21 7.37
C LYS A 24 -13.45 -0.51 7.31
N PRO A 25 -12.56 0.49 7.49
CA PRO A 25 -11.14 0.33 7.23
C PRO A 25 -10.45 -0.59 8.25
N LEU A 26 -11.08 -0.98 9.36
CA LEU A 26 -10.53 -1.90 10.36
C LEU A 26 -10.98 -3.36 10.18
N ASP A 27 -11.75 -3.64 9.12
CA ASP A 27 -12.29 -4.96 8.80
C ASP A 27 -11.84 -5.40 7.39
N ALA A 28 -10.88 -6.33 7.33
CA ALA A 28 -10.33 -6.81 6.07
C ALA A 28 -11.37 -7.53 5.20
N CYS A 29 -12.35 -8.20 5.81
CA CYS A 29 -13.42 -8.87 5.07
C CYS A 29 -14.33 -7.85 4.41
N ALA A 30 -14.73 -6.82 5.15
CA ALA A 30 -15.52 -5.72 4.61
C ALA A 30 -14.77 -4.95 3.52
N ILE A 31 -13.48 -4.66 3.70
CA ILE A 31 -12.63 -4.02 2.69
C ILE A 31 -12.66 -4.82 1.38
N PHE A 32 -12.48 -6.14 1.45
CA PHE A 32 -12.39 -6.98 0.26
C PHE A 32 -13.74 -7.34 -0.34
N GLN A 33 -14.82 -7.35 0.45
CA GLN A 33 -16.18 -7.41 -0.07
C GLN A 33 -16.53 -6.15 -0.86
N GLU A 34 -16.15 -4.97 -0.34
CA GLU A 34 -16.32 -3.68 -1.04
C GLU A 34 -15.40 -3.57 -2.28
N ARG A 35 -14.18 -4.10 -2.18
CA ARG A 35 -13.12 -3.99 -3.20
C ARG A 35 -12.52 -5.36 -3.58
N PRO A 36 -13.23 -6.22 -4.34
CA PRO A 36 -12.71 -7.55 -4.70
C PRO A 36 -11.42 -7.53 -5.52
N SER A 37 -11.17 -6.45 -6.28
CA SER A 37 -9.90 -6.27 -7.01
C SER A 37 -8.71 -6.05 -6.08
N TRP A 38 -8.92 -5.45 -4.89
CA TRP A 38 -7.88 -5.22 -3.89
C TRP A 38 -7.43 -6.54 -3.26
N TYR A 39 -8.36 -7.47 -3.01
CA TYR A 39 -8.01 -8.80 -2.52
C TYR A 39 -7.09 -9.52 -3.50
N ARG A 40 -7.48 -9.55 -4.79
CA ARG A 40 -6.67 -10.16 -5.85
C ARG A 40 -5.28 -9.53 -5.94
N ALA A 41 -5.18 -8.22 -5.79
CA ALA A 41 -3.89 -7.52 -5.79
C ALA A 41 -3.02 -7.87 -4.58
N ALA A 42 -3.57 -7.80 -3.38
CA ALA A 42 -2.85 -8.12 -2.15
C ALA A 42 -2.42 -9.60 -2.10
N LYS A 43 -3.28 -10.50 -2.61
CA LYS A 43 -2.97 -11.92 -2.72
C LYS A 43 -1.83 -12.19 -3.71
N ARG A 44 -1.82 -11.51 -4.87
CA ARG A 44 -0.69 -11.60 -5.82
C ARG A 44 0.60 -11.09 -5.21
N ALA A 45 0.56 -9.98 -4.48
CA ALA A 45 1.74 -9.46 -3.77
C ALA A 45 2.21 -10.43 -2.67
N GLU A 46 1.29 -11.06 -1.92
CA GLU A 46 1.61 -12.10 -0.92
C GLU A 46 2.28 -13.31 -1.59
N GLN A 47 1.77 -13.77 -2.72
CA GLN A 47 2.35 -14.89 -3.47
C GLN A 47 3.73 -14.57 -4.05
N ARG A 48 3.92 -13.34 -4.53
CA ARG A 48 5.18 -12.91 -5.17
C ARG A 48 6.28 -12.65 -4.15
N TRP A 49 5.97 -11.99 -3.05
CA TRP A 49 6.96 -11.47 -2.11
C TRP A 49 6.97 -12.20 -0.77
N GLY A 50 5.94 -12.98 -0.46
CA GLY A 50 5.79 -13.68 0.82
C GLY A 50 5.22 -12.82 1.96
N THR A 51 4.96 -11.54 1.72
CA THR A 51 4.46 -10.61 2.74
C THR A 51 2.98 -10.85 3.02
N PRO A 52 2.58 -11.19 4.28
CA PRO A 52 1.19 -11.50 4.58
C PRO A 52 0.24 -10.35 4.23
N ILE A 53 -0.95 -10.66 3.71
CA ILE A 53 -1.95 -9.63 3.35
C ILE A 53 -2.26 -8.68 4.52
N GLY A 54 -2.30 -9.18 5.75
CA GLY A 54 -2.54 -8.35 6.93
C GLY A 54 -1.48 -7.27 7.13
N ILE A 55 -0.20 -7.60 6.88
CA ILE A 55 0.92 -6.65 6.95
C ILE A 55 0.79 -5.60 5.85
N GLN A 56 0.47 -6.02 4.62
CA GLN A 56 0.26 -5.11 3.50
C GLN A 56 -0.85 -4.07 3.81
N LEU A 57 -2.01 -4.54 4.27
CA LEU A 57 -3.13 -3.67 4.61
C LEU A 57 -2.81 -2.73 5.77
N ALA A 58 -2.16 -3.23 6.83
CA ALA A 58 -1.84 -2.43 8.01
C ALA A 58 -0.84 -1.31 7.70
N ILE A 59 0.15 -1.57 6.83
CA ILE A 59 1.08 -0.53 6.35
C ILE A 59 0.31 0.51 5.53
N ILE A 60 -0.48 0.12 4.52
CA ILE A 60 -1.27 1.08 3.72
C ILE A 60 -2.23 1.89 4.60
N GLN A 61 -2.84 1.27 5.60
CA GLN A 61 -3.72 1.97 6.54
C GLN A 61 -2.96 3.03 7.35
N ALA A 62 -1.80 2.68 7.90
CA ALA A 62 -1.02 3.61 8.71
C ALA A 62 -0.45 4.77 7.86
N GLU A 63 -0.03 4.48 6.63
CA GLU A 63 0.57 5.47 5.74
C GLU A 63 -0.47 6.43 5.14
N SER A 64 -1.61 5.94 4.66
CA SER A 64 -2.55 6.80 3.93
C SER A 64 -3.99 6.75 4.42
N SER A 65 -4.31 5.90 5.40
CA SER A 65 -5.70 5.57 5.75
C SER A 65 -6.51 5.12 4.53
N PHE A 66 -5.86 4.40 3.60
CA PHE A 66 -6.41 4.01 2.30
C PHE A 66 -6.84 5.17 1.38
N ARG A 67 -6.31 6.39 1.59
CA ARG A 67 -6.46 7.48 0.62
C ARG A 67 -5.44 7.31 -0.50
N HIS A 68 -5.94 7.32 -1.74
CA HIS A 68 -5.12 7.07 -2.93
C HIS A 68 -4.13 8.19 -3.25
N ASP A 69 -4.41 9.42 -2.83
CA ASP A 69 -3.71 10.66 -3.16
C ASP A 69 -3.18 11.38 -1.92
N ALA A 70 -3.04 10.65 -0.80
CA ALA A 70 -2.51 11.20 0.45
C ALA A 70 -1.17 11.92 0.23
N ARG A 71 -1.03 13.08 0.86
CA ARG A 71 0.17 13.92 0.85
C ARG A 71 0.43 14.44 2.26
N PRO A 72 1.70 14.57 2.67
CA PRO A 72 2.05 15.32 3.87
C PRO A 72 1.61 16.78 3.74
N PRO A 73 1.25 17.43 4.85
CA PRO A 73 0.93 18.85 4.85
C PRO A 73 2.14 19.68 4.39
N GLY A 74 1.89 20.79 3.68
CA GLY A 74 2.93 21.75 3.32
C GLY A 74 3.94 21.32 2.25
N ARG A 75 3.71 20.19 1.55
CA ARG A 75 4.62 19.69 0.49
C ARG A 75 6.09 19.56 0.92
N VAL A 76 6.33 19.33 2.21
CA VAL A 76 7.67 19.21 2.81
C VAL A 76 8.41 17.93 2.41
N SER A 77 7.73 17.00 1.73
CA SER A 77 8.26 15.72 1.29
C SER A 77 7.57 15.30 -0.02
N SER A 78 8.28 14.49 -0.82
CA SER A 78 7.73 13.85 -2.02
C SER A 78 6.93 12.58 -1.73
N ALA A 79 6.73 12.24 -0.44
CA ALA A 79 5.86 11.14 -0.02
C ALA A 79 4.45 11.31 -0.62
N PHE A 80 3.94 10.26 -1.27
CA PHE A 80 2.69 10.36 -2.01
C PHE A 80 1.93 9.03 -2.11
N GLY A 81 0.61 9.16 -2.14
CA GLY A 81 -0.36 8.11 -2.44
C GLY A 81 -0.50 7.06 -1.34
N TYR A 82 -1.04 5.89 -1.71
CA TYR A 82 -1.24 4.79 -0.75
C TYR A 82 -0.01 4.42 0.08
N PRO A 83 1.20 4.27 -0.51
CA PRO A 83 2.36 3.81 0.26
C PRO A 83 3.11 4.93 0.98
N GLN A 84 2.74 6.20 0.76
CA GLN A 84 3.56 7.38 1.16
C GLN A 84 5.04 7.28 0.75
N ALA A 85 5.33 6.56 -0.34
CA ALA A 85 6.69 6.42 -0.84
C ALA A 85 7.18 7.74 -1.45
N ILE A 86 8.39 8.15 -1.08
CA ILE A 86 9.12 9.25 -1.70
C ILE A 86 9.59 8.86 -3.11
N ASP A 87 9.90 9.86 -3.94
CA ASP A 87 10.23 9.66 -5.36
C ASP A 87 11.37 8.67 -5.56
N GLY A 88 12.51 8.85 -4.86
CA GLY A 88 13.66 7.97 -5.00
C GLY A 88 13.38 6.50 -4.66
N THR A 89 12.64 6.24 -3.57
CA THR A 89 12.27 4.87 -3.20
C THR A 89 11.30 4.25 -4.20
N TRP A 90 10.37 5.05 -4.74
CA TRP A 90 9.42 4.58 -5.75
C TRP A 90 10.09 4.27 -7.09
N GLU A 91 11.06 5.08 -7.49
CA GLU A 91 11.87 4.84 -8.70
C GLU A 91 12.72 3.58 -8.56
N TRP A 92 13.39 3.41 -7.42
CA TRP A 92 14.13 2.19 -7.13
C TRP A 92 13.26 0.94 -7.22
N TYR A 93 12.04 0.97 -6.69
CA TYR A 93 11.06 -0.11 -6.88
C TYR A 93 10.75 -0.38 -8.36
N ARG A 94 10.45 0.67 -9.14
CA ARG A 94 10.10 0.52 -10.57
C ARG A 94 11.24 -0.09 -11.36
N GLU A 95 12.47 0.29 -11.05
CA GLU A 95 13.68 -0.25 -11.68
C GLU A 95 13.87 -1.72 -11.32
N GLN A 96 13.83 -2.06 -10.03
CA GLN A 96 14.08 -3.42 -9.54
C GLN A 96 13.00 -4.43 -9.95
N THR A 97 11.75 -3.98 -10.11
CA THR A 97 10.62 -4.86 -10.44
C THR A 97 10.24 -4.85 -11.92
N GLY A 98 10.84 -3.96 -12.72
CA GLY A 98 10.47 -3.73 -14.12
C GLY A 98 9.10 -3.03 -14.31
N HIS A 99 8.42 -2.63 -13.23
CA HIS A 99 7.10 -2.02 -13.26
C HIS A 99 7.14 -0.53 -13.65
N ARG A 100 7.64 -0.24 -14.86
CA ARG A 100 7.88 1.13 -15.36
C ARG A 100 6.64 2.03 -15.38
N ARG A 101 5.41 1.52 -15.34
CA ARG A 101 4.18 2.36 -15.31
C ARG A 101 3.47 2.34 -13.96
N ALA A 102 4.13 1.85 -12.91
CA ALA A 102 3.54 1.81 -11.57
C ALA A 102 3.23 3.21 -11.04
N LYS A 103 2.05 3.34 -10.43
CA LYS A 103 1.50 4.58 -9.87
C LYS A 103 1.23 4.41 -8.37
N ARG A 104 1.72 5.33 -7.53
CA ARG A 104 1.49 5.38 -6.06
C ARG A 104 0.01 5.47 -5.69
N THR A 105 -0.82 5.99 -6.61
CA THR A 105 -2.28 6.13 -6.46
C THR A 105 -3.06 4.88 -6.85
N ASN A 106 -2.41 3.84 -7.38
CA ASN A 106 -3.06 2.59 -7.71
C ASN A 106 -2.81 1.57 -6.59
N PHE A 107 -3.89 1.09 -5.97
CA PHE A 107 -3.78 0.16 -4.84
C PHE A 107 -2.97 -1.11 -5.19
N SER A 108 -3.14 -1.68 -6.39
CA SER A 108 -2.40 -2.88 -6.79
C SER A 108 -0.90 -2.65 -6.89
N HIS A 109 -0.47 -1.48 -7.36
CA HIS A 109 0.94 -1.12 -7.40
C HIS A 109 1.49 -0.81 -6.01
N ALA A 110 0.67 -0.22 -5.14
CA ALA A 110 1.05 0.13 -3.78
C ALA A 110 1.28 -1.12 -2.91
N VAL A 111 0.38 -2.11 -2.97
CA VAL A 111 0.58 -3.35 -2.20
C VAL A 111 1.71 -4.22 -2.75
N ASP A 112 1.96 -4.20 -4.07
CA ASP A 112 3.15 -4.84 -4.65
C ASP A 112 4.44 -4.14 -4.20
N PHE A 113 4.45 -2.80 -4.13
CA PHE A 113 5.55 -2.03 -3.55
C PHE A 113 5.80 -2.39 -2.08
N VAL A 114 4.75 -2.47 -1.25
CA VAL A 114 4.89 -2.87 0.16
C VAL A 114 5.44 -4.30 0.27
N GLY A 115 4.94 -5.23 -0.56
CA GLY A 115 5.45 -6.60 -0.64
C GLY A 115 6.94 -6.63 -1.00
N TRP A 116 7.33 -5.93 -2.07
CA TRP A 116 8.72 -5.80 -2.47
C TRP A 116 9.59 -5.17 -1.38
N TYR A 117 9.15 -4.07 -0.77
CA TYR A 117 9.96 -3.35 0.23
C TYR A 117 10.21 -4.23 1.46
N THR A 118 9.19 -4.94 1.94
CA THR A 118 9.32 -5.88 3.07
C THR A 118 10.19 -7.09 2.74
N ASP A 119 10.18 -7.55 1.49
CA ASP A 119 11.13 -8.56 1.00
C ASP A 119 12.58 -8.05 0.96
N VAL A 120 12.80 -6.82 0.50
CA VAL A 120 14.14 -6.20 0.61
C VAL A 120 14.55 -6.00 2.07
N THR A 121 13.62 -5.62 2.95
CA THR A 121 13.85 -5.49 4.39
C THR A 121 14.29 -6.82 5.00
N GLU A 122 13.62 -7.93 4.67
CA GLU A 122 14.00 -9.25 5.16
C GLU A 122 15.40 -9.64 4.69
N ARG A 123 15.72 -9.46 3.40
CA ARG A 123 17.05 -9.78 2.84
C ARG A 123 18.16 -8.92 3.42
N THR A 124 17.88 -7.65 3.71
CA THR A 124 18.88 -6.67 4.14
C THR A 124 19.08 -6.67 5.66
N LEU A 125 18.02 -6.87 6.43
CA LEU A 125 18.01 -6.71 7.88
C LEU A 125 17.67 -8.00 8.65
N GLY A 126 17.33 -9.09 7.97
CA GLY A 126 16.90 -10.34 8.60
C GLY A 126 15.57 -10.22 9.35
N ILE A 127 14.78 -9.19 9.08
CA ILE A 127 13.48 -8.98 9.74
C ILE A 127 12.43 -9.85 9.04
N PRO A 128 11.79 -10.79 9.74
CA PRO A 128 10.77 -11.64 9.14
C PRO A 128 9.61 -10.82 8.56
N LYS A 129 9.06 -11.25 7.42
CA LYS A 129 7.91 -10.57 6.77
C LYS A 129 6.65 -10.51 7.62
N ASN A 130 6.49 -11.40 8.60
CA ASN A 130 5.37 -11.44 9.53
C ASN A 130 5.59 -10.59 10.81
N ASP A 131 6.75 -9.95 10.97
CA ASP A 131 7.04 -9.05 12.09
C ASP A 131 6.57 -7.63 11.76
N GLY A 132 5.28 -7.34 11.97
CA GLY A 132 4.68 -6.05 11.61
C GLY A 132 5.34 -4.86 12.31
N TYR A 133 5.81 -5.06 13.54
CA TYR A 133 6.47 -4.02 14.32
C TYR A 133 7.79 -3.59 13.69
N ARG A 134 8.72 -4.53 13.49
CA ARG A 134 10.05 -4.23 12.92
C ARG A 134 9.97 -3.89 11.44
N GLN A 135 9.06 -4.51 10.68
CA GLN A 135 8.82 -4.16 9.28
C GLN A 135 8.38 -2.69 9.14
N TYR A 136 7.44 -2.22 9.96
CA TYR A 136 6.98 -0.84 9.90
C TYR A 136 8.05 0.17 10.33
N LEU A 137 8.84 -0.15 11.36
CA LEU A 137 9.97 0.70 11.76
C LEU A 137 11.00 0.85 10.63
N ALA A 138 11.34 -0.24 9.95
CA ALA A 138 12.26 -0.22 8.81
C ALA A 138 11.66 0.51 7.60
N TYR A 139 10.35 0.33 7.35
CA TYR A 139 9.62 1.02 6.29
C TYR A 139 9.64 2.55 6.48
N HIS A 140 9.43 3.01 7.71
CA HIS A 140 9.37 4.44 8.02
C HIS A 140 10.75 5.11 8.08
N GLU A 141 11.74 4.48 8.73
CA GLU A 141 13.08 5.07 8.88
C GLU A 141 14.00 4.83 7.68
N GLY A 142 13.62 3.91 6.79
CA GLY A 142 14.54 3.30 5.83
C GLY A 142 15.51 2.32 6.49
N HIS A 143 16.10 1.42 5.69
CA HIS A 143 16.95 0.34 6.21
C HIS A 143 18.16 0.85 7.03
N ARG A 144 18.85 1.89 6.53
CA ARG A 144 19.99 2.49 7.23
C ARG A 144 19.57 3.21 8.52
N GLY A 145 18.44 3.92 8.51
CA GLY A 145 17.92 4.59 9.70
C GLY A 145 17.54 3.59 10.79
N PHE A 146 16.89 2.49 10.39
CA PHE A 146 16.59 1.37 11.27
C PHE A 146 17.85 0.75 11.88
N GLN A 147 18.87 0.44 11.06
CA GLN A 147 20.15 -0.10 11.56
C GLN A 147 20.82 0.83 12.57
N ARG A 148 20.75 2.14 12.34
CA ARG A 148 21.26 3.17 13.26
C ARG A 148 20.39 3.36 14.50
N GLY A 149 19.20 2.76 14.56
CA GLY A 149 18.29 2.85 15.70
C GLY A 149 17.63 4.22 15.86
N THR A 150 17.49 5.02 14.80
CA THR A 150 16.95 6.39 14.87
C THR A 150 15.51 6.43 15.40
N TYR A 151 14.74 5.35 15.21
CA TYR A 151 13.39 5.20 15.76
C TYR A 151 13.34 5.21 17.30
N ARG A 152 14.44 4.88 17.99
CA ARG A 152 14.47 4.80 19.47
C ARG A 152 14.20 6.14 20.13
N GLN A 153 14.54 7.24 19.45
CA GLN A 153 14.27 8.60 19.90
C GLN A 153 12.85 9.06 19.55
N LYS A 154 12.10 8.30 18.74
CA LYS A 154 10.77 8.62 18.25
C LYS A 154 9.73 7.74 18.95
N ALA A 155 9.41 8.08 20.20
CA ALA A 155 8.41 7.33 20.98
C ALA A 155 7.06 7.20 20.26
N TRP A 156 6.66 8.23 19.50
CA TRP A 156 5.46 8.19 18.68
C TRP A 156 5.53 7.12 17.59
N LEU A 157 6.66 6.96 16.91
CA LEU A 157 6.84 5.99 15.83
C LEU A 157 6.78 4.56 16.37
N MET A 158 7.41 4.31 17.51
CA MET A 158 7.30 3.01 18.19
C MET A 158 5.85 2.67 18.58
N ARG A 159 5.05 3.67 18.99
CA ARG A 159 3.62 3.46 19.26
C ARG A 159 2.83 3.14 17.99
N VAL A 160 3.12 3.83 16.88
CA VAL A 160 2.48 3.55 15.57
C VAL A 160 2.86 2.16 15.08
N ALA A 161 4.13 1.77 15.14
CA ALA A 161 4.59 0.43 14.76
C ALA A 161 3.86 -0.67 15.56
N ARG A 162 3.64 -0.48 16.87
CA ARG A 162 2.85 -1.41 17.71
C ARG A 162 1.38 -1.45 17.31
N ARG A 163 0.83 -0.38 16.75
CA ARG A 163 -0.54 -0.35 16.23
C ARG A 163 -0.62 -1.09 14.90
N VAL A 164 0.35 -0.89 14.01
CA VAL A 164 0.48 -1.59 12.73
C VAL A 164 0.57 -3.10 12.95
N ASP A 165 1.42 -3.54 13.88
CA ASP A 165 1.58 -4.96 14.20
C ASP A 165 0.26 -5.60 14.69
N ARG A 166 -0.39 -4.95 15.68
CA ARG A 166 -1.69 -5.41 16.20
C ARG A 166 -2.76 -5.46 15.11
N GLN A 167 -2.81 -4.43 14.26
CA GLN A 167 -3.80 -4.38 13.20
C GLN A 167 -3.53 -5.42 12.11
N ALA A 168 -2.27 -5.71 11.79
CA ALA A 168 -1.90 -6.77 10.86
C ALA A 168 -2.37 -8.14 11.37
N GLN A 169 -2.23 -8.40 12.67
CA GLN A 169 -2.74 -9.61 13.32
C GLN A 169 -4.27 -9.67 13.28
N THR A 170 -4.96 -8.56 13.57
CA THR A 170 -6.43 -8.45 13.45
C THR A 170 -6.90 -8.78 12.03
N TYR A 171 -6.30 -8.16 11.01
CA TYR A 171 -6.61 -8.45 9.62
C TYR A 171 -6.34 -9.92 9.27
N ALA A 172 -5.22 -10.49 9.72
CA ALA A 172 -4.90 -11.89 9.48
C ALA A 172 -5.96 -12.83 10.10
N MET A 173 -6.46 -12.54 11.30
CA MET A 173 -7.54 -13.30 11.93
C MET A 173 -8.86 -13.18 11.15
N GLN A 174 -9.27 -11.96 10.80
CA GLN A 174 -10.48 -11.71 10.02
C GLN A 174 -10.46 -12.48 8.69
N LEU A 175 -9.34 -12.42 7.98
CA LEU A 175 -9.19 -13.08 6.69
C LEU A 175 -9.33 -14.61 6.77
N ARG A 176 -9.04 -15.24 7.90
CA ARG A 176 -9.30 -16.69 8.06
C ARG A 176 -10.80 -17.00 8.02
N GLY A 177 -11.66 -16.06 8.41
CA GLY A 177 -13.12 -16.22 8.39
C GLY A 177 -13.78 -15.95 7.04
N CYS A 178 -13.13 -15.23 6.12
CA CYS A 178 -13.75 -14.76 4.88
C CYS A 178 -12.93 -15.00 3.60
N ARG A 179 -11.76 -15.65 3.67
CA ARG A 179 -11.08 -16.21 2.51
C ARG A 179 -11.88 -17.42 2.01
N ARG A 180 -12.91 -17.17 1.20
CA ARG A 180 -13.65 -18.17 0.41
C ARG A 180 -13.60 -17.77 -1.06
#